data_AF-A0A6A4GP04-F1
#
_entry.id   AF-A0A6A4GP04-F1
#
_cell.length_a   1.000
_cell.length_b   1.000
_cell.length_c   1.000
_cell.angle_alpha   90.00
_cell.angle_beta   90.00
_cell.angle_gamma   90.00
#
_symmetry.space_group_name_H-M   'P 1'
#
loop_
_entity.id
_entity.type
_entity.pdbx_description
1 polymer ?
#
loop_
_entity_poly.entity_id
_entity_poly.type
_entity_poly.pdbx_seq_one_letter_code
_entity_poly.pdbx_strand_id
1 'polypeptide(L)'
;MSILSALPSPQSPLHTEALNNFSSDSIEPFTHIQALGLEKVSKEPPPSIDPITSLELRLRLLESLIVGLDPDEKGKLELKNDTLVKSAENVKRTVDKYVEGNDTLKRFIAHYDQYERYLTPAFSLGLLEEPSYENLSSFDLAAYLHDMEPEIRSADTDMQEIEALLRKGAAEAGKLPNHVDLEPRLAALRKSQQENKERANALERRVADIIENHTTYIDALSELFVEWDDALTNAESRVGKMERDKEERKRLGLE
;
A
#
# COMPACT_ATOMS: atom_id res chain seq x y z
N MET A 1 22.48 -28.24 62.20
CA MET A 1 23.07 -29.26 61.31
C MET A 1 23.58 -28.56 60.07
N SER A 2 24.87 -28.25 60.09
CA SER A 2 25.62 -27.64 58.99
C SER A 2 26.04 -28.73 58.02
N ILE A 3 25.77 -28.58 56.72
CA ILE A 3 26.66 -29.12 55.67
C ILE A 3 26.61 -28.16 54.46
N LEU A 4 27.67 -27.35 54.39
CA LEU A 4 28.23 -26.67 53.22
C LEU A 4 28.87 -27.70 52.25
N SER A 5 29.27 -27.26 51.06
CA SER A 5 30.15 -27.92 50.06
C SER A 5 29.41 -28.68 48.95
N ALA A 6 29.82 -28.69 47.68
CA ALA A 6 30.90 -28.02 46.96
C ALA A 6 30.66 -28.18 45.44
N LEU A 7 31.21 -27.25 44.66
CA LEU A 7 31.50 -27.41 43.22
C LEU A 7 32.26 -28.72 42.94
N PRO A 8 32.17 -29.23 41.70
CA PRO A 8 33.41 -29.28 40.92
C PRO A 8 33.25 -28.97 39.42
N SER A 9 34.18 -28.18 38.90
CA SER A 9 34.61 -28.21 37.50
C SER A 9 35.47 -29.45 37.23
N PRO A 10 35.45 -29.98 36.00
CA PRO A 10 36.69 -30.45 35.36
C PRO A 10 36.77 -29.93 33.91
N GLN A 11 37.83 -29.20 33.56
CA GLN A 11 39.00 -29.69 32.83
C GLN A 11 38.75 -30.02 31.35
N SER A 12 39.38 -29.21 30.51
CA SER A 12 39.62 -29.37 29.07
C SER A 12 40.36 -30.66 28.74
N PRO A 13 40.29 -31.11 27.48
CA PRO A 13 41.45 -31.68 26.81
C PRO A 13 41.80 -30.91 25.53
N LEU A 14 43.07 -30.50 25.46
CA LEU A 14 43.80 -30.24 24.22
C LEU A 14 43.99 -31.58 23.49
N HIS A 15 43.62 -31.65 22.21
CA HIS A 15 44.36 -32.45 21.24
C HIS A 15 44.39 -31.73 19.89
N THR A 16 45.62 -31.48 19.48
CA THR A 16 46.13 -30.91 18.26
C THR A 16 46.05 -31.93 17.11
N GLU A 17 46.13 -31.42 15.87
CA GLU A 17 46.47 -32.12 14.61
C GLU A 17 45.32 -32.69 13.75
N ALA A 18 44.82 -31.83 12.85
CA ALA A 18 44.57 -32.18 11.45
C ALA A 18 44.69 -30.91 10.60
N LEU A 19 45.90 -30.62 10.13
CA LEU A 19 46.17 -29.67 9.06
C LEU A 19 46.00 -30.35 7.70
N ASN A 20 45.69 -29.52 6.70
CA ASN A 20 45.74 -29.75 5.25
C ASN A 20 44.50 -30.35 4.58
N ASN A 21 43.55 -29.46 4.26
CA ASN A 21 43.24 -29.16 2.85
C ASN A 21 42.24 -28.00 2.78
N PHE A 22 42.76 -26.78 2.60
CA PHE A 22 41.99 -25.65 2.10
C PHE A 22 42.84 -24.98 1.01
N SER A 23 42.58 -25.38 -0.23
CA SER A 23 42.90 -24.56 -1.39
C SER A 23 41.94 -23.38 -1.42
N SER A 24 42.51 -22.23 -1.75
CA SER A 24 41.89 -20.93 -2.00
C SER A 24 40.54 -21.00 -2.71
N ASP A 25 39.49 -20.53 -2.05
CA ASP A 25 38.34 -19.94 -2.73
C ASP A 25 38.04 -18.58 -2.09
N SER A 26 38.22 -17.56 -2.91
CA SER A 26 37.95 -16.16 -2.63
C SER A 26 36.44 -15.95 -2.54
N ILE A 27 35.98 -15.37 -1.43
CA ILE A 27 34.59 -14.89 -1.28
C ILE A 27 34.54 -13.48 -1.91
N GLU A 28 33.90 -13.36 -3.06
CA GLU A 28 33.46 -12.08 -3.61
C GLU A 28 32.17 -11.60 -2.91
N PRO A 29 31.97 -10.27 -2.72
CA PRO A 29 30.71 -9.73 -2.28
C PRO A 29 29.66 -9.72 -3.41
N PHE A 30 28.46 -10.18 -3.07
CA PHE A 30 27.25 -10.18 -3.91
C PHE A 30 26.97 -8.81 -4.56
N THR A 31 27.14 -8.73 -5.87
CA THR A 31 26.41 -7.80 -6.75
C THR A 31 25.47 -8.63 -7.63
N HIS A 32 24.19 -8.66 -7.29
CA HIS A 32 23.17 -9.26 -8.16
C HIS A 32 21.97 -8.34 -8.29
N ILE A 33 22.08 -7.37 -9.20
CA ILE A 33 20.95 -6.92 -10.02
C ILE A 33 21.41 -7.09 -11.47
N GLN A 34 20.61 -7.85 -12.22
CA GLN A 34 20.88 -8.37 -13.55
C GLN A 34 21.31 -7.29 -14.55
N ALA A 35 22.59 -7.30 -14.91
CA ALA A 35 23.08 -6.77 -16.17
C ALA A 35 22.70 -7.78 -17.26
N LEU A 36 21.69 -7.43 -18.07
CA LEU A 36 21.47 -8.07 -19.36
C LEU A 36 22.73 -7.86 -20.22
N GLY A 37 23.23 -8.96 -20.79
CA GLY A 37 24.50 -9.04 -21.49
C GLY A 37 24.66 -7.99 -22.58
N LEU A 38 25.56 -7.04 -22.33
CA LEU A 38 26.34 -6.39 -23.38
C LEU A 38 27.60 -7.22 -23.59
N GLU A 39 27.40 -8.28 -24.37
CA GLU A 39 28.49 -8.93 -25.08
C GLU A 39 29.20 -7.87 -25.91
N LYS A 40 30.53 -7.87 -25.82
CA LYS A 40 31.45 -6.91 -26.45
C LYS A 40 31.31 -7.00 -27.97
N VAL A 41 30.40 -6.23 -28.55
CA VAL A 41 30.21 -6.18 -30.01
C VAL A 41 31.47 -5.58 -30.63
N SER A 42 32.18 -6.41 -31.38
CA SER A 42 33.27 -6.03 -32.27
C SER A 42 32.82 -4.88 -33.17
N LYS A 43 33.62 -3.81 -33.19
CA LYS A 43 33.47 -2.65 -34.07
C LYS A 43 33.84 -3.05 -35.52
N GLU A 44 33.01 -3.87 -36.15
CA GLU A 44 32.98 -3.99 -37.60
C GLU A 44 32.20 -2.79 -38.18
N PRO A 45 32.64 -2.20 -39.30
CA PRO A 45 31.88 -1.12 -39.93
C PRO A 45 30.48 -1.66 -40.27
N PRO A 46 29.41 -0.88 -40.04
CA PRO A 46 28.06 -1.35 -40.30
C PRO A 46 27.98 -1.81 -41.77
N PRO A 47 27.30 -2.95 -42.05
CA PRO A 47 27.18 -3.45 -43.41
C PRO A 47 26.65 -2.33 -44.30
N SER A 48 27.36 -2.00 -45.39
CA SER A 48 26.93 -0.93 -46.28
C SER A 48 25.66 -1.39 -46.99
N ILE A 49 24.52 -1.02 -46.42
CA ILE A 49 23.21 -1.30 -47.00
C ILE A 49 23.19 -0.65 -48.38
N ASP A 50 22.90 -1.43 -49.43
CA ASP A 50 22.77 -0.90 -50.77
C ASP A 50 21.75 0.25 -50.75
N PRO A 51 22.06 1.41 -51.37
CA PRO A 51 21.24 2.62 -51.23
C PRO A 51 19.79 2.39 -51.66
N ILE A 52 19.57 1.47 -52.62
CA ILE A 52 18.25 1.05 -53.08
C ILE A 52 17.49 0.31 -51.97
N THR A 53 18.14 -0.64 -51.29
CA THR A 53 17.53 -1.38 -50.17
C THR A 53 17.27 -0.49 -48.94
N SER A 54 18.13 0.49 -48.67
CA SER A 54 17.88 1.48 -47.61
C SER A 54 16.66 2.35 -47.94
N LEU A 55 16.50 2.76 -49.20
CA LEU A 55 15.34 3.52 -49.65
C LEU A 55 14.06 2.68 -49.61
N GLU A 56 14.11 1.41 -50.01
CA GLU A 56 12.96 0.50 -49.90
C GLU A 56 12.55 0.27 -48.45
N LEU A 57 13.50 0.06 -47.54
CA LEU A 57 13.22 -0.08 -46.11
C LEU A 57 12.61 1.19 -45.52
N ARG A 58 13.12 2.37 -45.91
CA ARG A 58 12.54 3.65 -45.50
C ARG A 58 11.16 3.89 -46.10
N LEU A 59 10.94 3.54 -47.35
CA LEU A 59 9.62 3.64 -48.00
C LEU A 59 8.63 2.68 -47.36
N ARG A 60 9.05 1.45 -47.04
CA ARG A 60 8.24 0.47 -46.31
C ARG A 60 7.97 0.90 -44.87
N LEU A 61 8.93 1.57 -44.23
CA LEU A 61 8.74 2.15 -42.90
C LEU A 61 7.76 3.33 -42.95
N LEU A 62 7.88 4.20 -43.96
CA LEU A 62 6.93 5.29 -44.20
C LEU A 62 5.53 4.76 -44.54
N GLU A 63 5.44 3.73 -45.38
CA GLU A 63 4.18 3.03 -45.66
C GLU A 63 3.61 2.45 -44.37
N SER A 64 4.42 1.79 -43.56
CA SER A 64 3.97 1.23 -42.28
C SER A 64 3.58 2.28 -41.24
N LEU A 65 4.21 3.45 -41.26
CA LEU A 65 3.89 4.57 -40.38
C LEU A 65 2.61 5.28 -40.82
N ILE A 66 2.35 5.33 -42.13
CA ILE A 66 1.16 5.94 -42.72
C ILE A 66 -0.05 4.99 -42.65
N VAL A 67 0.15 3.69 -42.84
CA VAL A 67 -0.90 2.66 -42.88
C VAL A 67 -1.16 2.07 -41.48
N GLY A 68 -0.18 2.14 -40.58
CA GLY A 68 -0.23 1.51 -39.26
C GLY A 68 0.22 0.04 -39.32
N LEU A 69 1.12 -0.35 -38.42
CA LEU A 69 1.44 -1.75 -38.14
C LEU A 69 0.52 -2.22 -37.01
N ASP A 70 -0.61 -2.84 -37.36
CA ASP A 70 -1.37 -3.67 -36.42
C ASP A 70 -0.94 -5.13 -36.62
N PRO A 71 -0.05 -5.70 -35.77
CA PRO A 71 0.39 -7.09 -35.93
C PRO A 71 -0.64 -8.14 -35.50
N ASP A 72 -1.78 -7.75 -34.90
CA ASP A 72 -2.63 -8.70 -34.15
C ASP A 72 -4.03 -9.00 -34.71
N GLU A 73 -4.44 -8.52 -35.90
CA GLU A 73 -5.75 -8.90 -36.47
C GLU A 73 -5.64 -9.70 -37.78
N LYS A 74 -5.53 -11.03 -37.62
CA LYS A 74 -5.90 -12.01 -38.65
C LYS A 74 -7.43 -12.02 -38.83
N GLY A 75 -7.96 -11.05 -39.55
CA GLY A 75 -9.37 -11.08 -39.94
C GLY A 75 -9.84 -9.79 -40.59
N LYS A 76 -9.92 -9.78 -41.92
CA LYS A 76 -10.48 -8.68 -42.73
C LYS A 76 -9.92 -7.30 -42.39
N LEU A 77 -8.90 -6.90 -43.13
CA LEU A 77 -8.66 -5.50 -43.45
C LEU A 77 -9.90 -4.94 -44.16
N GLU A 78 -10.92 -4.55 -43.40
CA GLU A 78 -11.69 -3.39 -43.81
C GLU A 78 -10.68 -2.25 -43.83
N LEU A 79 -10.20 -1.91 -45.03
CA LEU A 79 -9.68 -0.59 -45.33
C LEU A 79 -10.76 0.39 -44.91
N LYS A 80 -10.79 0.76 -43.62
CA LYS A 80 -11.36 2.02 -43.22
C LYS A 80 -10.50 3.01 -43.97
N ASN A 81 -11.03 3.49 -45.09
CA ASN A 81 -10.60 4.71 -45.77
C ASN A 81 -10.88 5.91 -44.85
N ASP A 82 -10.51 5.79 -43.58
CA ASP A 82 -10.22 6.91 -42.73
C ASP A 82 -8.86 7.39 -43.20
N THR A 83 -8.94 8.13 -44.31
CA THR A 83 -7.86 8.92 -44.85
C THR A 83 -7.08 9.53 -43.69
N LEU A 84 -5.74 9.57 -43.80
CA LEU A 84 -4.86 10.23 -42.83
C LEU A 84 -5.41 11.59 -42.38
N VAL A 85 -6.10 12.28 -43.30
CA VAL A 85 -6.90 13.49 -43.05
C VAL A 85 -7.90 13.33 -41.90
N LYS A 86 -8.75 12.29 -41.90
CA LYS A 86 -9.71 12.03 -40.80
C LYS A 86 -9.03 11.63 -39.51
N SER A 87 -7.94 10.85 -39.56
CA SER A 87 -7.18 10.49 -38.35
C SER A 87 -6.49 11.73 -37.75
N ALA A 88 -5.84 12.54 -38.58
CA ALA A 88 -5.24 13.81 -38.19
C ALA A 88 -6.31 14.81 -37.72
N GLU A 89 -7.48 14.85 -38.34
CA GLU A 89 -8.61 15.66 -37.86
C GLU A 89 -9.12 15.16 -36.51
N ASN A 90 -9.17 13.86 -36.26
CA ASN A 90 -9.56 13.31 -34.98
C ASN A 90 -8.52 13.61 -33.89
N VAL A 91 -7.24 13.43 -34.18
CA VAL A 91 -6.14 13.80 -33.27
C VAL A 91 -6.14 15.30 -33.01
N LYS A 92 -6.37 16.12 -34.05
CA LYS A 92 -6.51 17.56 -33.90
C LYS A 92 -7.70 17.90 -33.00
N ARG A 93 -8.88 17.30 -33.22
CA ARG A 93 -10.07 17.52 -32.39
C ARG A 93 -9.86 17.09 -30.95
N THR A 94 -9.17 15.97 -30.70
CA THR A 94 -8.88 15.53 -29.34
C THR A 94 -7.89 16.46 -28.67
N VAL A 95 -6.80 16.82 -29.34
CA VAL A 95 -5.80 17.77 -28.82
C VAL A 95 -6.45 19.13 -28.55
N ASP A 96 -7.20 19.68 -29.50
CA ASP A 96 -7.91 20.97 -29.35
C ASP A 96 -8.86 20.93 -28.14
N LYS A 97 -9.60 19.82 -27.94
CA LYS A 97 -10.47 19.63 -26.76
C LYS A 97 -9.71 19.66 -25.42
N TYR A 98 -8.51 19.10 -25.38
CA TYR A 98 -7.68 19.13 -24.15
C TYR A 98 -6.96 20.47 -23.96
N VAL A 99 -6.62 21.14 -25.05
CA VAL A 99 -5.91 22.42 -25.06
C VAL A 99 -6.84 23.59 -24.70
N GLU A 100 -8.12 23.54 -25.06
CA GLU A 100 -9.12 24.55 -24.67
C GLU A 100 -9.28 24.67 -23.14
N GLY A 101 -9.02 23.60 -22.40
CA GLY A 101 -9.08 23.60 -20.93
C GLY A 101 -7.81 24.07 -20.22
N ASN A 102 -6.70 24.29 -20.94
CA ASN A 102 -5.41 24.61 -20.33
C ASN A 102 -4.63 25.68 -21.12
N ASP A 103 -4.65 26.91 -20.60
CA ASP A 103 -3.94 28.07 -21.19
C ASP A 103 -2.43 27.86 -21.30
N THR A 104 -1.82 27.02 -20.46
CA THR A 104 -0.38 26.75 -20.52
C THR A 104 -0.02 25.88 -21.73
N LEU A 105 -0.82 24.86 -22.03
CA LEU A 105 -0.68 24.03 -23.23
C LEU A 105 -0.92 24.86 -24.50
N LYS A 106 -1.88 25.79 -24.47
CA LYS A 106 -2.13 26.70 -25.58
C LYS A 106 -0.93 27.60 -25.88
N ARG A 107 -0.28 28.14 -24.84
CA ARG A 107 0.96 28.94 -24.97
C ARG A 107 2.13 28.08 -25.46
N PHE A 108 2.23 26.84 -24.97
CA PHE A 108 3.26 25.90 -25.38
C PHE A 108 3.13 25.50 -26.86
N ILE A 109 1.93 25.16 -27.33
CA ILE A 109 1.66 24.84 -28.75
C ILE A 109 1.94 26.06 -29.64
N ALA A 110 1.57 27.26 -29.20
CA ALA A 110 1.85 28.48 -29.96
C ALA A 110 3.35 28.77 -30.15
N HIS A 111 4.21 28.22 -29.27
CA HIS A 111 5.67 28.37 -29.34
C HIS A 111 6.36 27.01 -29.50
N TYR A 112 5.67 26.02 -30.09
CA TYR A 112 6.18 24.66 -30.21
C TYR A 112 7.55 24.61 -30.90
N ASP A 113 7.73 25.36 -31.98
CA ASP A 113 8.99 25.45 -32.73
C ASP A 113 10.16 25.98 -31.87
N GLN A 114 9.87 26.79 -30.85
CA GLN A 114 10.89 27.28 -29.92
C GLN A 114 11.28 26.20 -28.90
N TYR A 115 10.34 25.31 -28.57
CA TYR A 115 10.54 24.23 -27.62
C TYR A 115 10.97 22.90 -28.27
N GLU A 116 10.95 22.79 -29.60
CA GLU A 116 11.35 21.59 -30.35
C GLU A 116 12.71 21.02 -29.90
N ARG A 117 13.68 21.91 -29.65
CA ARG A 117 15.02 21.55 -29.17
C ARG A 117 15.06 20.95 -27.78
N TYR A 118 14.09 21.29 -26.92
CA TYR A 118 13.97 20.76 -25.56
C TYR A 118 13.09 19.50 -25.50
N LEU A 119 12.18 19.34 -26.46
CA LEU A 119 11.29 18.17 -26.56
C LEU A 119 11.95 16.97 -27.21
N THR A 120 13.01 17.21 -27.98
CA THR A 120 13.84 16.17 -28.57
C THR A 120 15.24 16.23 -27.97
N PRO A 121 15.39 15.95 -26.66
CA PRO A 121 16.69 16.04 -26.06
C PRO A 121 17.57 14.93 -26.67
N ALA A 122 18.73 15.32 -27.20
CA ALA A 122 19.60 14.41 -27.93
C ALA A 122 20.13 13.22 -27.10
N PHE A 123 19.97 13.25 -25.76
CA PHE A 123 20.19 12.08 -24.89
C PHE A 123 19.17 10.95 -25.15
N SER A 124 17.91 11.28 -25.43
CA SER A 124 16.85 10.28 -25.66
C SER A 124 17.01 9.54 -26.99
N LEU A 125 17.73 10.13 -27.94
CA LEU A 125 18.04 9.54 -29.24
C LEU A 125 19.37 8.78 -29.24
N GLY A 126 20.03 8.65 -28.08
CA GLY A 126 21.34 7.97 -27.98
C GLY A 126 22.43 8.60 -28.83
N LEU A 127 22.24 9.85 -29.28
CA LEU A 127 23.16 10.56 -30.18
C LEU A 127 24.21 11.38 -29.42
N LEU A 128 24.01 11.59 -28.12
CA LEU A 128 25.02 12.14 -27.23
C LEU A 128 25.60 11.01 -26.38
N GLU A 129 26.89 10.78 -26.57
CA GLU A 129 27.78 10.09 -25.62
C GLU A 129 27.54 10.68 -24.22
N GLU A 130 27.59 9.86 -23.18
CA GLU A 130 27.56 10.29 -21.76
C GLU A 130 28.41 11.56 -21.59
N PRO A 131 27.99 12.56 -20.79
CA PRO A 131 28.72 13.80 -20.67
C PRO A 131 30.17 13.49 -20.32
N SER A 132 31.06 13.65 -21.30
CA SER A 132 32.47 13.36 -21.13
C SER A 132 33.04 14.45 -20.22
N TYR A 133 33.08 14.15 -18.93
CA TYR A 133 33.61 15.01 -17.88
C TYR A 133 35.08 15.42 -18.13
N GLU A 134 35.76 14.75 -19.05
CA GLU A 134 37.14 15.01 -19.47
C GLU A 134 37.30 16.34 -20.23
N ASN A 135 36.22 16.88 -20.82
CA ASN A 135 36.27 18.12 -21.61
C ASN A 135 35.75 19.36 -20.86
N LEU A 136 35.44 19.26 -19.56
CA LEU A 136 34.98 20.39 -18.76
C LEU A 136 36.16 21.31 -18.42
N SER A 137 35.96 22.62 -18.60
CA SER A 137 36.89 23.63 -18.07
C SER A 137 37.01 23.46 -16.56
N SER A 138 38.20 23.69 -16.00
CA SER A 138 38.43 23.61 -14.55
C SER A 138 37.50 24.54 -13.75
N PHE A 139 37.05 25.63 -14.38
CA PHE A 139 36.06 26.54 -13.80
C PHE A 139 34.65 25.94 -13.77
N ASP A 140 34.22 25.33 -14.89
CA ASP A 140 32.89 24.71 -15.00
C ASP A 140 32.78 23.46 -14.11
N LEU A 141 33.88 22.71 -13.96
CA LEU A 141 33.97 21.60 -13.01
C LEU A 141 33.86 22.09 -11.56
N ALA A 142 34.51 23.20 -11.21
CA ALA A 142 34.41 23.78 -9.87
C ALA A 142 32.99 24.29 -9.56
N ALA A 143 32.32 24.92 -10.53
CA ALA A 143 30.92 25.31 -10.42
C ALA A 143 30.01 24.09 -10.25
N TYR A 144 30.21 23.05 -11.07
CA TYR A 144 29.47 21.79 -10.96
C TYR A 144 29.68 21.11 -9.60
N LEU A 145 30.92 21.04 -9.11
CA LEU A 145 31.20 20.49 -7.78
C LEU A 145 30.55 21.29 -6.66
N HIS A 146 30.44 22.61 -6.81
CA HIS A 146 29.74 23.45 -5.83
C HIS A 146 28.23 23.19 -5.85
N ASP A 147 27.65 22.99 -7.02
CA ASP A 147 26.23 22.63 -7.17
C ASP A 147 25.93 21.23 -6.61
N MET A 148 26.86 20.30 -6.75
CA MET A 148 26.76 18.92 -6.23
C MET A 148 27.17 18.79 -4.75
N GLU A 149 27.90 19.76 -4.19
CA GLU A 149 28.35 19.78 -2.80
C GLU A 149 27.24 19.51 -1.77
N PRO A 150 26.04 20.14 -1.84
CA PRO A 150 24.96 19.82 -0.91
C PRO A 150 24.49 18.36 -1.02
N GLU A 151 24.42 17.80 -2.23
CA GLU A 151 23.97 16.43 -2.47
C GLU A 151 24.99 15.40 -1.97
N ILE A 152 26.28 15.67 -2.16
CA ILE A 152 27.36 14.84 -1.61
C ILE A 152 27.33 14.87 -0.07
N ARG A 153 27.07 16.04 0.54
CA ARG A 153 26.95 16.14 2.00
C ARG A 153 25.73 15.44 2.56
N SER A 154 24.58 15.50 1.88
CA SER A 154 23.41 14.73 2.29
C SER A 154 23.68 13.24 2.16
N ALA A 155 24.30 12.80 1.06
CA ALA A 155 24.65 11.40 0.87
C ALA A 155 25.64 10.90 1.94
N ASP A 156 26.64 11.69 2.33
CA ASP A 156 27.55 11.33 3.44
C ASP A 156 26.81 11.25 4.78
N THR A 157 25.88 12.16 5.04
CA THR A 157 25.03 12.13 6.25
C THR A 157 24.16 10.86 6.27
N ASP A 158 23.56 10.52 5.13
CA ASP A 158 22.72 9.33 4.98
C ASP A 158 23.56 8.05 5.13
N MET A 159 24.77 8.02 4.57
CA MET A 159 25.71 6.91 4.75
C MET A 159 26.10 6.72 6.22
N GLN A 160 26.35 7.81 6.95
CA GLN A 160 26.62 7.75 8.39
C GLN A 160 25.41 7.27 9.18
N GLU A 161 24.19 7.67 8.80
CA GLU A 161 22.96 7.17 9.40
C GLU A 161 22.79 5.68 9.15
N ILE A 162 22.99 5.22 7.92
CA ILE A 162 22.95 3.80 7.56
C ILE A 162 24.00 3.05 8.38
N GLU A 163 25.24 3.53 8.48
CA GLU A 163 26.26 2.89 9.31
C GLU A 163 25.86 2.83 10.80
N ALA A 164 25.26 3.90 11.32
CA ALA A 164 24.75 3.92 12.69
C ALA A 164 23.60 2.91 12.90
N LEU A 165 22.72 2.74 11.92
CA LEU A 165 21.65 1.73 11.93
C LEU A 165 22.20 0.30 11.80
N LEU A 166 23.23 0.10 10.98
CA LEU A 166 23.95 -1.17 10.87
C LEU A 166 24.62 -1.54 12.19
N ARG A 167 25.32 -0.60 12.84
CA ARG A 167 25.91 -0.80 14.18
C ARG A 167 24.87 -1.11 15.26
N LYS A 168 23.66 -0.56 15.13
CA LYS A 168 22.52 -0.88 16.00
C LYS A 168 21.88 -2.23 15.68
N GLY A 169 22.35 -2.94 14.66
CA GLY A 169 21.85 -4.26 14.26
C GLY A 169 20.55 -4.21 13.45
N ALA A 170 20.21 -3.08 12.82
CA ALA A 170 18.94 -2.92 12.11
C ALA A 170 18.89 -3.60 10.72
N ALA A 171 20.03 -3.99 10.14
CA ALA A 171 20.07 -4.65 8.82
C ALA A 171 19.51 -6.07 8.82
N GLU A 172 19.72 -6.83 9.90
CA GLU A 172 19.37 -8.26 9.98
C GLU A 172 18.04 -8.45 10.74
N ALA A 173 17.02 -7.70 10.33
CA ALA A 173 15.68 -7.68 10.95
C ALA A 173 15.68 -7.32 12.46
N GLY A 174 16.77 -6.75 12.98
CA GLY A 174 16.88 -6.31 14.37
C GLY A 174 16.77 -7.46 15.36
N LYS A 175 15.74 -7.42 16.20
CA LYS A 175 15.46 -8.46 17.21
C LYS A 175 14.42 -9.48 16.75
N LEU A 176 13.94 -9.38 15.50
CA LEU A 176 12.92 -10.28 14.95
C LEU A 176 13.27 -11.78 15.08
N PRO A 177 14.51 -12.24 14.84
CA PRO A 177 14.82 -13.66 15.06
C PRO A 177 14.64 -14.11 16.52
N ASN A 178 14.79 -13.21 17.49
CA ASN A 178 14.55 -13.50 18.92
C ASN A 178 13.05 -13.62 19.26
N HIS A 179 12.16 -13.33 18.33
CA HIS A 179 10.71 -13.37 18.53
C HIS A 179 10.04 -14.57 17.85
N VAL A 180 10.78 -15.40 17.12
CA VAL A 180 10.27 -16.65 16.51
C VAL A 180 9.76 -17.60 17.60
N ASP A 181 10.43 -17.67 18.75
CA ASP A 181 10.00 -18.47 19.89
C ASP A 181 8.69 -17.99 20.54
N LEU A 182 8.28 -16.74 20.29
CA LEU A 182 7.05 -16.16 20.84
C LEU A 182 5.79 -16.48 20.01
N GLU A 183 5.95 -16.92 18.76
CA GLU A 183 4.84 -17.29 17.88
C GLU A 183 3.87 -18.32 18.49
N PRO A 184 4.32 -19.46 19.07
CA PRO A 184 3.41 -20.43 19.68
C PRO A 184 2.65 -19.84 20.86
N ARG A 185 3.28 -18.96 21.65
CA ARG A 185 2.64 -18.28 22.77
C ARG A 185 1.57 -17.29 22.29
N LEU A 186 1.83 -16.56 21.21
CA LEU A 186 0.85 -15.66 20.60
C LEU A 186 -0.33 -16.42 19.98
N ALA A 187 -0.07 -17.56 19.34
CA ALA A 187 -1.12 -18.41 18.81
C ALA A 187 -2.03 -18.95 19.94
N ALA A 188 -1.43 -19.45 21.03
CA ALA A 188 -2.17 -19.89 22.21
C ALA A 188 -2.98 -18.74 22.84
N LEU A 189 -2.39 -17.55 22.95
CA LEU A 189 -3.08 -16.37 23.49
C LEU A 189 -4.27 -15.97 22.61
N ARG A 190 -4.09 -15.89 21.29
CA ARG A 190 -5.18 -15.59 20.34
C ARG A 190 -6.31 -16.59 20.44
N LYS A 191 -6.00 -17.88 20.55
CA LYS A 191 -7.01 -18.92 20.75
C LYS A 191 -7.78 -18.71 22.06
N SER A 192 -7.08 -18.49 23.16
CA SER A 192 -7.71 -18.23 24.46
C SER A 192 -8.57 -16.96 24.46
N GLN A 193 -8.15 -15.91 23.75
CA GLN A 193 -8.91 -14.68 23.60
C GLN A 193 -10.19 -14.90 22.80
N GLN A 194 -10.12 -15.69 21.74
CA GLN A 194 -11.28 -16.03 20.93
C GLN A 194 -12.30 -16.84 21.74
N GLU A 195 -11.85 -17.86 22.49
CA GLU A 195 -12.71 -18.63 23.39
C GLU A 195 -13.36 -17.75 24.48
N ASN A 196 -12.59 -16.80 25.04
CA ASN A 196 -13.11 -15.86 26.03
C ASN A 196 -14.15 -14.90 25.42
N LYS A 197 -13.94 -14.43 24.19
CA LYS A 197 -14.89 -13.57 23.48
C LYS A 197 -16.21 -14.32 23.23
N GLU A 198 -16.14 -15.58 22.84
CA GLU A 198 -17.33 -16.42 22.64
C GLU A 198 -18.10 -16.63 23.95
N ARG A 199 -17.40 -16.90 25.05
CA ARG A 199 -18.01 -17.01 26.38
C ARG A 199 -18.64 -15.70 26.84
N ALA A 200 -17.97 -14.58 26.63
CA ALA A 200 -18.50 -13.25 26.96
C ALA A 200 -19.79 -12.97 26.19
N ASN A 201 -19.79 -13.19 24.87
CA ASN A 201 -20.98 -13.02 24.03
C ASN A 201 -22.15 -13.93 24.47
N ALA A 202 -21.88 -15.17 24.87
CA ALA A 202 -22.90 -16.08 25.38
C ALA A 202 -23.50 -15.60 26.71
N LEU A 203 -22.67 -15.07 27.60
CA LEU A 203 -23.12 -14.48 28.86
C LEU A 203 -23.92 -13.19 28.62
N GLU A 204 -23.46 -12.32 27.73
CA GLU A 204 -24.17 -11.09 27.35
C GLU A 204 -25.58 -11.38 26.83
N ARG A 205 -25.71 -12.37 25.93
CA ARG A 205 -27.03 -12.81 25.44
C ARG A 205 -27.92 -13.30 26.57
N ARG A 206 -27.39 -14.16 27.45
CA ARG A 206 -28.16 -14.67 28.59
C ARG A 206 -28.59 -13.55 29.54
N VAL A 207 -27.74 -12.56 29.78
CA VAL A 207 -28.09 -11.40 30.61
C VAL A 207 -29.15 -10.55 29.92
N ALA A 208 -29.03 -10.31 28.62
CA ALA A 208 -30.04 -9.60 27.84
C ALA A 208 -31.41 -10.30 27.92
N ASP A 209 -31.45 -11.62 27.73
CA ASP A 209 -32.68 -12.42 27.84
C ASP A 209 -33.30 -12.32 29.24
N ILE A 210 -32.48 -12.36 30.30
CA ILE A 210 -32.97 -12.21 31.69
C ILE A 210 -33.56 -10.82 31.89
N ILE A 211 -32.90 -9.78 31.38
CA ILE A 211 -33.38 -8.40 31.50
C ILE A 211 -34.70 -8.24 30.75
N GLU A 212 -34.82 -8.75 29.53
CA GLU A 212 -36.05 -8.68 28.72
C GLU A 212 -37.22 -9.41 29.38
N ASN A 213 -36.97 -10.59 29.94
CA ASN A 213 -38.00 -11.31 30.71
C ASN A 213 -38.40 -10.53 31.96
N HIS A 214 -37.44 -9.87 32.63
CA HIS A 214 -37.72 -9.08 33.82
C HIS A 214 -38.51 -7.81 33.50
N THR A 215 -38.22 -7.11 32.39
CA THR A 215 -38.99 -5.95 31.96
C THR A 215 -40.42 -6.36 31.61
N THR A 216 -40.60 -7.47 30.90
CA THR A 216 -41.93 -8.00 30.58
C THR A 216 -42.73 -8.35 31.84
N TYR A 217 -42.07 -8.92 32.85
CA TYR A 217 -42.69 -9.21 34.14
C TYR A 217 -43.06 -7.94 34.91
N ILE A 218 -42.20 -6.91 34.89
CA ILE A 218 -42.51 -5.61 35.51
C ILE A 218 -43.70 -4.96 34.80
N ASP A 219 -43.74 -4.97 33.47
CA ASP A 219 -44.83 -4.39 32.68
C ASP A 219 -46.17 -5.07 33.02
N ALA A 220 -46.19 -6.41 33.09
CA ALA A 220 -47.38 -7.16 33.49
C ALA A 220 -47.81 -6.89 34.95
N LEU A 221 -46.85 -6.74 35.87
CA LEU A 221 -47.16 -6.33 37.25
C LEU A 221 -47.73 -4.91 37.29
N SER A 222 -47.16 -3.99 36.53
CA SER A 222 -47.64 -2.61 36.44
C SER A 222 -49.06 -2.54 35.89
N GLU A 223 -49.39 -3.34 34.86
CA GLU A 223 -50.75 -3.46 34.34
C GLU A 223 -51.72 -3.99 35.40
N LEU A 224 -51.34 -5.06 36.12
CA LEU A 224 -52.15 -5.62 37.22
C LEU A 224 -52.39 -4.61 38.35
N PHE A 225 -51.39 -3.80 38.70
CA PHE A 225 -51.54 -2.75 39.70
C PHE A 225 -52.52 -1.66 39.26
N VAL A 226 -52.52 -1.29 37.98
CA VAL A 226 -53.50 -0.33 37.43
C VAL A 226 -54.92 -0.93 37.47
N GLU A 227 -55.09 -2.19 37.06
CA GLU A 227 -56.39 -2.87 37.14
C GLU A 227 -56.93 -2.96 38.58
N TRP A 228 -56.03 -3.22 39.54
CA TRP A 228 -56.39 -3.28 40.95
C TRP A 228 -56.78 -1.91 41.50
N ASP A 229 -56.06 -0.85 41.12
CA ASP A 229 -56.39 0.53 41.53
C ASP A 229 -57.75 0.97 40.98
N ASP A 230 -58.04 0.63 39.72
CA ASP A 230 -59.34 0.88 39.10
C ASP A 230 -60.46 0.09 39.79
N ALA A 231 -60.23 -1.20 40.11
CA ALA A 231 -61.20 -2.03 40.82
C ALA A 231 -61.48 -1.49 42.23
N LEU A 232 -60.44 -1.05 42.94
CA LEU A 232 -60.53 -0.46 44.28
C LEU A 232 -61.30 0.87 44.22
N THR A 233 -60.92 1.77 43.31
CA THR A 233 -61.60 3.06 43.10
C THR A 233 -63.08 2.87 42.76
N ASN A 234 -63.41 1.87 41.93
CA ASN A 234 -64.79 1.54 41.61
C ASN A 234 -65.57 0.99 42.82
N ALA A 235 -64.94 0.15 43.64
CA ALA A 235 -65.53 -0.36 44.86
C ALA A 235 -65.79 0.79 45.87
N GLU A 236 -64.81 1.66 46.08
CA GLU A 236 -64.91 2.85 46.93
C GLU A 236 -66.02 3.79 46.45
N SER A 237 -66.10 4.06 45.14
CA SER A 237 -67.17 4.89 44.55
C SER A 237 -68.56 4.28 44.78
N ARG A 238 -68.70 2.95 44.64
CA ARG A 238 -69.97 2.24 44.92
C ARG A 238 -70.34 2.31 46.39
N VAL A 239 -69.39 2.09 47.30
CA VAL A 239 -69.62 2.23 48.75
C VAL A 239 -70.03 3.66 49.08
N GLY A 240 -69.31 4.66 48.58
CA GLY A 240 -69.63 6.06 48.79
C GLY A 240 -70.99 6.48 48.19
N LYS A 241 -71.49 5.83 47.14
CA LYS A 241 -72.87 6.03 46.66
C LYS A 241 -73.89 5.42 47.62
N MET A 242 -73.67 4.17 48.05
CA MET A 242 -74.57 3.50 49.01
C MET A 242 -74.63 4.24 50.35
N GLU A 243 -73.52 4.83 50.80
CA GLU A 243 -73.47 5.65 52.02
C GLU A 243 -74.29 6.94 51.87
N ARG A 244 -74.12 7.67 50.76
CA ARG A 244 -74.93 8.87 50.47
C ARG A 244 -76.41 8.54 50.37
N ASP A 245 -76.78 7.49 49.64
CA ASP A 245 -78.18 7.05 49.51
C ASP A 245 -78.78 6.70 50.89
N LYS A 246 -77.99 6.08 51.77
CA LYS A 246 -78.40 5.75 53.14
C LYS A 246 -78.57 7.01 53.99
N GLU A 247 -77.67 7.98 53.89
CA GLU A 247 -77.79 9.27 54.57
C GLU A 247 -79.01 10.06 54.08
N GLU A 248 -79.28 10.06 52.78
CA GLU A 248 -80.45 10.70 52.19
C GLU A 248 -81.75 10.02 52.65
N ARG A 249 -81.80 8.69 52.68
CA ARG A 249 -82.95 7.93 53.23
C ARG A 249 -83.21 8.26 54.70
N LYS A 250 -82.15 8.34 55.51
CA LYS A 250 -82.24 8.80 56.91
C LYS A 250 -82.74 10.24 57.00
N ARG A 251 -82.26 11.14 56.14
CA ARG A 251 -82.70 12.54 56.09
C ARG A 251 -84.18 12.67 55.72
N LEU A 252 -84.67 11.79 54.86
CA LEU A 252 -86.07 11.71 54.43
C LEU A 252 -86.97 10.95 55.43
N GLY A 253 -86.41 10.35 56.49
CA GLY A 253 -87.16 9.64 57.53
C GLY A 253 -87.81 8.34 57.06
N LEU A 254 -87.26 7.69 56.02
CA LEU A 254 -87.74 6.42 55.47
C LEU A 254 -87.13 5.17 56.15
N GLU A 255 -86.29 5.38 57.17
CA GLU A 255 -85.86 4.42 58.19
C GLU A 255 -85.89 5.08 59.56
#